data_AF-A0A2S3XW92-F1
#
_entry.id   AF-A0A2S3XW92-F1
#
_cell.length_a   1.000
_cell.length_b   1.000
_cell.length_c   1.000
_cell.angle_alpha   90.00
_cell.angle_beta   90.00
_cell.angle_gamma   90.00
#
_symmetry.space_group_name_H-M   'P 1'
#
loop_
_entity.id
_entity.type
_entity.pdbx_description
1 polymer ?
#
loop_
_entity_poly.entity_id
_entity_poly.type
_entity_poly.pdbx_seq_one_letter_code
_entity_poly.pdbx_strand_id
1 'polypeptide(L)'
;MEQPTSGAEPADAADGGAEALDRPLPEGVRRRVVALVAEAFGGLTVAELPAQLRQYARFTPTRRAKFAGNAMAAALESDPLFRRRIGERLSHSQPELAGALEAGAPPAAADPVDVAAAAYVLRPVGWVKLVEAAGEEVQRADAERVDEETRRELAQLREELERARAHTRTETERLRAELDAARKESESLHRKLRSALSEVKRGEAALRRSAADADAQRAEAAAQLSAAESESRRLKHRLGEAEAALEASRRAAREGRSVEDMRLRLLLDTVLDAASGLRRELALPPVTTRPADSVDAVEPGRMSPKDIAARALSETDPALLDQLLALPQAHLIVDGYNVTKTGYPQMPLEKQRLRLLGGLSMLAAQSGAEVTCVFDGAELAAPVLLAPPRGVRVLFSKAGVTADELIRQLARAEPPGRPVVVVSTDREVADGVAKAGARPVASVLLLKRLSRVQG
;
A
#
# COMPACT_ATOMS: atom_id res chain seq x y z
N MET A 1 -8.04 -1.35 108.43
CA MET A 1 -9.00 -0.50 109.13
C MET A 1 -10.19 -0.39 108.20
N GLU A 2 -11.34 -1.00 108.41
CA GLU A 2 -12.01 -1.45 109.63
C GLU A 2 -12.61 -2.84 109.43
N GLN A 3 -12.48 -3.69 110.45
CA GLN A 3 -13.40 -4.80 110.69
C GLN A 3 -14.64 -4.25 111.40
N PRO A 4 -15.80 -4.89 111.21
CA PRO A 4 -16.58 -5.30 112.37
C PRO A 4 -17.00 -6.77 112.23
N THR A 5 -16.46 -7.63 113.10
CA THR A 5 -17.13 -8.20 114.27
C THR A 5 -18.25 -9.18 113.94
N SER A 6 -17.84 -10.45 113.94
CA SER A 6 -18.59 -11.61 114.39
C SER A 6 -19.65 -11.27 115.44
N GLY A 7 -20.90 -11.60 115.11
CA GLY A 7 -22.00 -11.81 116.05
C GLY A 7 -22.55 -13.19 115.79
N ALA A 8 -22.04 -14.18 116.52
CA ALA A 8 -22.66 -15.49 116.64
C ALA A 8 -23.76 -15.38 117.69
N GLU A 9 -25.00 -15.62 117.28
CA GLU A 9 -26.17 -15.84 118.15
C GLU A 9 -27.14 -16.80 117.44
N PRO A 10 -27.98 -17.53 118.20
CA PRO A 10 -27.90 -18.99 118.27
C PRO A 10 -28.85 -19.70 117.31
N ALA A 11 -28.55 -20.97 117.07
CA ALA A 11 -29.54 -21.94 116.66
C ALA A 11 -30.63 -21.99 117.74
N ASP A 12 -31.81 -21.48 117.44
CA ASP A 12 -32.98 -21.64 118.29
C ASP A 12 -34.22 -21.98 117.48
N ALA A 13 -35.00 -22.88 118.09
CA ALA A 13 -36.37 -23.25 117.82
C ALA A 13 -36.70 -23.80 116.41
N ALA A 14 -36.72 -25.13 116.34
CA ALA A 14 -37.69 -25.87 115.55
C ALA A 14 -39.11 -25.41 115.92
N ASP A 15 -39.70 -24.56 115.08
CA ASP A 15 -41.12 -24.26 115.10
C ASP A 15 -41.79 -25.02 113.95
N GLY A 16 -42.66 -25.96 114.29
CA GLY A 16 -43.45 -26.77 113.38
C GLY A 16 -44.59 -25.99 112.74
N GLY A 17 -44.26 -24.87 112.09
CA GLY A 17 -45.16 -24.18 111.18
C GLY A 17 -45.37 -25.04 109.94
N ALA A 18 -46.62 -25.23 109.52
CA ALA A 18 -46.93 -26.01 108.32
C ALA A 18 -46.23 -25.40 107.10
N GLU A 19 -45.12 -26.01 106.67
CA GLU A 19 -44.39 -25.60 105.47
C GLU A 19 -45.36 -25.63 104.28
N ALA A 20 -45.63 -24.45 103.71
CA ALA A 20 -46.49 -24.25 102.56
C ALA A 20 -45.68 -23.63 101.42
N LEU A 21 -46.02 -23.99 100.18
CA LEU A 21 -45.44 -23.35 99.00
C LEU A 21 -46.19 -22.05 98.73
N ASP A 22 -45.46 -20.94 98.63
CA ASP A 22 -46.01 -19.63 98.26
C ASP A 22 -46.15 -19.45 96.73
N ARG A 23 -45.52 -20.34 95.95
CA ARG A 23 -45.51 -20.30 94.47
C ARG A 23 -45.99 -21.62 93.88
N PRO A 24 -46.60 -21.59 92.67
CA PRO A 24 -46.95 -22.81 91.96
C PRO A 24 -45.70 -23.66 91.68
N LEU A 25 -45.88 -24.98 91.68
CA LEU A 25 -44.81 -25.92 91.36
C LEU A 25 -44.17 -25.61 89.99
N PRO A 26 -42.82 -25.62 89.89
CA PRO A 26 -42.13 -25.57 88.61
C PRO A 26 -42.65 -26.66 87.66
N GLU A 27 -42.80 -26.35 86.37
CA GLU A 27 -43.47 -27.25 85.44
C GLU A 27 -42.77 -28.61 85.32
N GLY A 28 -41.43 -28.63 85.35
CA GLY A 28 -40.62 -29.86 85.38
C GLY A 28 -40.94 -30.74 86.60
N VAL A 29 -40.95 -30.14 87.80
CA VAL A 29 -41.28 -30.84 89.05
C VAL A 29 -42.74 -31.31 89.05
N ARG A 30 -43.68 -30.48 88.57
CA ARG A 30 -45.10 -30.86 88.45
C ARG A 30 -45.30 -32.07 87.55
N ARG A 31 -44.67 -32.10 86.37
CA ARG A 31 -44.75 -33.26 85.45
C ARG A 31 -44.20 -34.52 86.11
N ARG A 32 -43.10 -34.41 86.85
CA ARG A 32 -42.50 -35.53 87.56
C ARG A 32 -43.36 -36.02 88.74
N VAL A 33 -43.91 -35.12 89.54
CA VAL A 33 -44.89 -35.45 90.60
C VAL A 33 -46.09 -36.22 90.01
N VAL A 34 -46.64 -35.74 88.90
CA VAL A 34 -47.76 -36.42 88.21
C VAL A 34 -47.36 -37.82 87.72
N ALA A 35 -46.13 -38.01 87.24
CA ALA A 35 -45.63 -39.32 86.84
C ALA A 35 -45.49 -40.28 88.04
N LEU A 36 -44.88 -39.82 89.13
CA LEU A 36 -44.75 -40.61 90.38
C LEU A 36 -46.12 -41.00 90.94
N VAL A 37 -47.07 -40.07 90.97
CA VAL A 37 -48.45 -40.34 91.39
C VAL A 37 -49.11 -41.34 90.43
N ALA A 38 -48.98 -41.17 89.11
CA ALA A 38 -49.59 -42.07 88.12
C ALA A 38 -49.06 -43.52 88.17
N GLU A 39 -47.80 -43.69 88.58
CA GLU A 39 -47.16 -44.99 88.84
C GLU A 39 -47.68 -45.60 90.15
N ALA A 40 -47.61 -44.85 91.27
CA ALA A 40 -48.10 -45.28 92.59
C ALA A 40 -49.61 -45.59 92.60
N PHE A 41 -50.37 -44.84 91.79
CA PHE A 41 -51.81 -45.01 91.58
C PHE A 41 -52.19 -46.41 91.07
N GLY A 42 -51.29 -47.14 90.39
CA GLY A 42 -51.55 -48.51 89.94
C GLY A 42 -51.65 -49.54 91.07
N GLY A 43 -51.13 -49.22 92.26
CA GLY A 43 -51.11 -50.11 93.42
C GLY A 43 -52.21 -49.83 94.46
N LEU A 44 -53.14 -48.91 94.19
CA LEU A 44 -54.25 -48.56 95.08
C LEU A 44 -55.57 -49.19 94.61
N THR A 45 -56.43 -49.57 95.55
CA THR A 45 -57.78 -50.05 95.23
C THR A 45 -58.73 -48.89 94.92
N VAL A 46 -59.82 -49.15 94.19
CA VAL A 46 -60.81 -48.09 93.83
C VAL A 46 -61.43 -47.41 95.06
N ALA A 47 -61.50 -48.11 96.20
CA ALA A 47 -61.99 -47.56 97.46
C ALA A 47 -61.00 -46.58 98.12
N GLU A 48 -59.70 -46.75 97.87
CA GLU A 48 -58.62 -45.90 98.40
C GLU A 48 -58.41 -44.62 97.57
N LEU A 49 -59.06 -44.51 96.42
CA LEU A 49 -58.94 -43.37 95.50
C LEU A 49 -60.00 -42.29 95.78
N PRO A 50 -59.60 -40.99 95.71
CA PRO A 50 -60.52 -39.86 95.67
C PRO A 50 -61.55 -40.00 94.55
N ALA A 51 -62.77 -39.50 94.77
CA ALA A 51 -63.90 -39.70 93.86
C ALA A 51 -63.62 -39.22 92.43
N GLN A 52 -62.91 -38.09 92.28
CA GLN A 52 -62.56 -37.47 91.00
C GLN A 52 -61.59 -38.34 90.17
N LEU A 53 -60.82 -39.20 90.84
CA LEU A 53 -59.77 -40.01 90.20
C LEU A 53 -60.20 -41.44 89.85
N ARG A 54 -61.30 -41.95 90.42
CA ARG A 54 -61.76 -43.34 90.24
C ARG A 54 -62.00 -43.71 88.78
N GLN A 55 -62.47 -42.78 87.96
CA GLN A 55 -62.70 -43.00 86.53
C GLN A 55 -61.40 -43.31 85.75
N TYR A 56 -60.25 -42.85 86.27
CA TYR A 56 -58.94 -43.03 85.65
C TYR A 56 -58.20 -44.29 86.16
N ALA A 57 -58.78 -45.04 87.12
CA ALA A 57 -58.24 -46.29 87.69
C ALA A 57 -57.82 -47.31 86.62
N ARG A 58 -58.60 -47.40 85.53
CA ARG A 58 -58.44 -48.39 84.46
C ARG A 58 -57.38 -48.03 83.42
N PHE A 59 -56.84 -46.81 83.44
CA PHE A 59 -55.87 -46.34 82.45
C PHE A 59 -54.44 -46.78 82.79
N THR A 60 -53.60 -46.94 81.77
CA THR A 60 -52.15 -47.18 81.94
C THR A 60 -51.47 -45.95 82.58
N PRO A 61 -50.33 -46.10 83.28
CA PRO A 61 -49.62 -44.99 83.92
C PRO A 61 -49.40 -43.78 83.00
N THR A 62 -49.00 -44.02 81.75
CA THR A 62 -48.79 -42.98 80.73
C THR A 62 -50.07 -42.24 80.35
N ARG A 63 -51.19 -42.94 80.20
CA ARG A 63 -52.50 -42.33 79.91
C ARG A 63 -53.06 -41.61 81.15
N ARG A 64 -52.82 -42.12 82.35
CA ARG A 64 -53.18 -41.45 83.60
C ARG A 64 -52.45 -40.12 83.74
N ALA A 65 -51.13 -40.11 83.57
CA ALA A 65 -50.34 -38.88 83.60
C ALA A 65 -50.85 -37.84 82.58
N LYS A 66 -51.21 -38.27 81.36
CA LYS A 66 -51.69 -37.39 80.30
C LYS A 66 -53.11 -36.82 80.53
N PHE A 67 -54.07 -37.67 80.92
CA PHE A 67 -55.49 -37.27 80.99
C PHE A 67 -55.97 -36.91 82.40
N ALA A 68 -55.34 -37.44 83.44
CA ALA A 68 -55.69 -37.20 84.83
C ALA A 68 -54.64 -36.35 85.58
N GLY A 69 -53.61 -35.83 84.88
CA GLY A 69 -52.50 -35.11 85.50
C GLY A 69 -52.92 -33.94 86.39
N ASN A 70 -53.82 -33.08 85.91
CA ASN A 70 -54.33 -31.95 86.70
C ASN A 70 -55.16 -32.41 87.91
N ALA A 71 -55.98 -33.44 87.74
CA ALA A 71 -56.80 -33.99 88.81
C ALA A 71 -55.94 -34.68 89.88
N MET A 72 -54.85 -35.37 89.48
CA MET A 72 -53.91 -36.01 90.40
C MET A 72 -53.10 -34.98 91.20
N ALA A 73 -52.64 -33.91 90.55
CA ALA A 73 -51.96 -32.81 91.24
C ALA A 73 -52.89 -32.13 92.27
N ALA A 74 -54.13 -31.81 91.89
CA ALA A 74 -55.11 -31.22 92.79
C ALA A 74 -55.50 -32.13 93.97
N ALA A 75 -55.61 -33.44 93.73
CA ALA A 75 -55.90 -34.42 94.79
C ALA A 75 -54.74 -34.57 95.78
N LEU A 76 -53.48 -34.50 95.32
CA LEU A 76 -52.30 -34.59 96.17
C LEU A 76 -52.16 -33.38 97.13
N GLU A 77 -52.63 -32.21 96.68
CA GLU A 77 -52.66 -30.98 97.48
C GLU A 77 -53.83 -30.98 98.49
N SER A 78 -55.03 -31.35 98.04
CA SER A 78 -56.28 -31.22 98.83
C SER A 78 -56.60 -32.41 99.74
N ASP A 79 -56.09 -33.62 99.48
CA ASP A 79 -56.38 -34.83 100.25
C ASP A 79 -55.11 -35.39 100.96
N PRO A 80 -54.95 -35.14 102.27
CA PRO A 80 -53.82 -35.66 103.04
C PRO A 80 -53.75 -37.18 103.14
N LEU A 81 -54.88 -37.89 103.13
CA LEU A 81 -54.91 -39.36 103.21
C LEU A 81 -54.44 -39.97 101.89
N PHE A 82 -54.88 -39.42 100.77
CA PHE A 82 -54.39 -39.81 99.46
C PHE A 82 -52.88 -39.56 99.32
N ARG A 83 -52.39 -38.40 99.76
CA ARG A 83 -50.95 -38.10 99.77
C ARG A 83 -50.15 -39.10 100.61
N ARG A 84 -50.61 -39.43 101.83
CA ARG A 84 -49.93 -40.43 102.68
C ARG A 84 -49.83 -41.80 102.01
N ARG A 85 -50.92 -42.28 101.39
CA ARG A 85 -50.91 -43.55 100.65
C ARG A 85 -49.94 -43.56 99.48
N ILE A 86 -49.87 -42.45 98.73
CA ILE A 86 -48.91 -42.29 97.63
C ILE A 86 -47.47 -42.21 98.18
N GLY A 87 -47.26 -41.50 99.29
CA GLY A 87 -45.97 -41.41 99.99
C GLY A 87 -45.48 -42.77 100.49
N GLU A 88 -46.34 -43.55 101.16
CA GLU A 88 -46.02 -44.92 101.58
C GLU A 88 -45.58 -45.78 100.40
N ARG A 89 -46.30 -45.71 99.27
CA ARG A 89 -45.94 -46.45 98.05
C ARG A 89 -44.60 -45.99 97.47
N LEU A 90 -44.33 -44.68 97.48
CA LEU A 90 -43.05 -44.12 97.03
C LEU A 90 -41.90 -44.57 97.94
N SER A 91 -42.10 -44.62 99.25
CA SER A 91 -41.09 -45.13 100.19
C SER A 91 -40.80 -46.63 99.99
N HIS A 92 -41.78 -47.42 99.55
CA HIS A 92 -41.56 -48.83 99.20
C HIS A 92 -40.86 -49.01 97.85
N SER A 93 -41.16 -48.17 96.85
CA SER A 93 -40.55 -48.28 95.52
C SER A 93 -39.15 -47.68 95.46
N GLN A 94 -38.85 -46.68 96.29
CA GLN A 94 -37.57 -45.97 96.35
C GLN A 94 -37.13 -45.75 97.80
N PRO A 95 -36.74 -46.83 98.52
CA PRO A 95 -36.43 -46.76 99.95
C PRO A 95 -35.20 -45.89 100.25
N GLU A 96 -34.19 -45.91 99.38
CA GLU A 96 -32.96 -45.11 99.54
C GLU A 96 -33.23 -43.61 99.44
N LEU A 97 -34.06 -43.18 98.47
CA LEU A 97 -34.42 -41.78 98.28
C LEU A 97 -35.34 -41.27 99.40
N ALA A 98 -36.33 -42.07 99.79
CA ALA A 98 -37.25 -41.72 100.87
C ALA A 98 -36.53 -41.60 102.21
N GLY A 99 -35.66 -42.55 102.56
CA GLY A 99 -34.87 -42.51 103.80
C GLY A 99 -33.88 -41.34 103.84
N ALA A 100 -33.23 -41.02 102.71
CA ALA A 100 -32.33 -39.88 102.59
C ALA A 100 -33.07 -38.53 102.74
N LEU A 101 -34.28 -38.42 102.20
CA LEU A 101 -35.14 -37.25 102.35
C LEU A 101 -35.67 -37.08 103.79
N GLU A 102 -36.06 -38.18 104.45
CA GLU A 102 -36.50 -38.17 105.85
C GLU A 102 -35.35 -37.82 106.80
N ALA A 103 -34.12 -38.22 106.49
CA ALA A 103 -32.90 -37.85 107.22
C ALA A 103 -32.43 -36.40 106.94
N GLY A 104 -33.10 -35.67 106.04
CA GLY A 104 -32.76 -34.29 105.67
C GLY A 104 -31.50 -34.16 104.82
N ALA A 105 -30.98 -35.26 104.25
CA ALA A 105 -29.76 -35.30 103.45
C ALA A 105 -30.07 -35.91 102.06
N PRO A 106 -30.58 -35.12 101.10
CA PRO A 106 -30.90 -35.64 99.78
C PRO A 106 -29.64 -36.19 99.08
N PRO A 107 -29.72 -37.29 98.32
CA PRO A 107 -28.56 -37.86 97.64
C PRO A 107 -28.02 -36.90 96.56
N ALA A 108 -26.73 -36.57 96.62
CA ALA A 108 -26.08 -35.66 95.65
C ALA A 108 -26.04 -36.20 94.21
N ALA A 109 -26.23 -37.51 94.03
CA ALA A 109 -26.25 -38.17 92.73
C ALA A 109 -27.65 -38.27 92.09
N ALA A 110 -28.71 -37.86 92.80
CA ALA A 110 -30.08 -37.89 92.26
C ALA A 110 -30.40 -36.61 91.48
N ASP A 111 -31.27 -36.72 90.48
CA ASP A 111 -31.76 -35.56 89.73
C ASP A 111 -32.51 -34.60 90.68
N PRO A 112 -32.14 -33.31 90.76
CA PRO A 112 -32.82 -32.32 91.59
C PRO A 112 -34.34 -32.28 91.38
N VAL A 113 -34.82 -32.53 90.15
CA VAL A 113 -36.27 -32.56 89.83
C VAL A 113 -36.95 -33.77 90.46
N ASP A 114 -36.27 -34.92 90.50
CA ASP A 114 -36.76 -36.15 91.11
C ASP A 114 -36.78 -36.06 92.63
N VAL A 115 -35.73 -35.47 93.22
CA VAL A 115 -35.64 -35.17 94.65
C VAL A 115 -36.76 -34.20 95.07
N ALA A 116 -36.98 -33.13 94.31
CA ALA A 116 -38.06 -32.17 94.55
C ALA A 116 -39.46 -32.80 94.42
N ALA A 117 -39.66 -33.67 93.42
CA ALA A 117 -40.93 -34.35 93.22
C ALA A 117 -41.23 -35.36 94.35
N ALA A 118 -40.23 -36.10 94.82
CA ALA A 118 -40.35 -37.00 95.96
C ALA A 118 -40.56 -36.23 97.28
N ALA A 119 -39.83 -35.13 97.49
CA ALA A 119 -40.01 -34.25 98.64
C ALA A 119 -41.41 -33.60 98.67
N TYR A 120 -41.96 -33.24 97.50
CA TYR A 120 -43.34 -32.72 97.40
C TYR A 120 -44.39 -33.76 97.84
N VAL A 121 -44.17 -35.05 97.59
CA VAL A 121 -45.09 -36.12 97.98
C VAL A 121 -44.92 -36.48 99.46
N LEU A 122 -43.67 -36.64 99.93
CA LEU A 122 -43.35 -37.14 101.28
C LEU A 122 -43.43 -36.06 102.37
N ARG A 123 -43.30 -34.78 102.01
CA ARG A 123 -43.31 -33.63 102.94
C ARG A 123 -42.34 -33.80 104.14
N PRO A 124 -41.06 -34.18 103.93
CA PRO A 124 -40.05 -34.11 104.99
C PRO A 124 -39.83 -32.65 105.44
N VAL A 125 -39.19 -32.44 106.59
CA VAL A 125 -38.83 -31.09 107.04
C VAL A 125 -37.91 -30.43 105.99
N GLY A 126 -38.23 -29.19 105.59
CA GLY A 126 -37.48 -28.43 104.59
C GLY A 126 -37.81 -28.74 103.13
N TRP A 127 -38.91 -29.45 102.84
CA TRP A 127 -39.27 -29.88 101.49
C TRP A 127 -39.51 -28.70 100.51
N VAL A 128 -39.97 -27.55 101.02
CA VAL A 128 -40.20 -26.32 100.22
C VAL A 128 -38.90 -25.85 99.57
N LYS A 129 -37.80 -25.83 100.33
CA LYS A 129 -36.48 -25.40 99.84
C LYS A 129 -35.94 -26.30 98.73
N LEU A 130 -36.21 -27.60 98.80
CA LEU A 130 -35.80 -28.57 97.76
C LEU A 130 -36.55 -28.34 96.45
N VAL A 131 -37.85 -28.03 96.54
CA VAL A 131 -38.68 -27.73 95.37
C VAL A 131 -38.30 -26.39 94.73
N GLU A 132 -38.02 -25.36 95.53
CA GLU A 132 -37.56 -24.06 95.05
C GLU A 132 -36.19 -24.16 94.38
N ALA A 133 -35.23 -24.85 95.01
CA ALA A 133 -33.89 -25.06 94.44
C ALA A 133 -33.92 -25.79 93.08
N ALA A 134 -34.76 -26.83 92.94
CA ALA A 134 -34.95 -27.52 91.66
C ALA A 134 -35.64 -26.63 90.61
N GLY A 135 -36.58 -25.77 91.03
CA GLY A 135 -37.23 -24.80 90.16
C GLY A 135 -36.25 -23.75 89.61
N GLU A 136 -35.38 -23.23 90.47
CA GLU A 136 -34.34 -22.28 90.09
C GLU A 136 -33.29 -22.89 89.16
N GLU A 137 -32.91 -24.16 89.37
CA GLU A 137 -31.98 -24.88 88.49
C GLU A 137 -32.57 -25.06 87.08
N VAL A 138 -33.83 -25.50 86.97
CA VAL A 138 -34.51 -25.65 85.67
C VAL A 138 -34.63 -24.32 84.96
N GLN A 139 -35.01 -23.25 85.67
CA GLN A 139 -35.10 -21.91 85.10
C GLN A 139 -33.74 -21.38 84.64
N ARG A 140 -32.67 -21.63 85.40
CA ARG A 140 -31.30 -21.28 85.00
C ARG A 140 -30.89 -22.03 83.74
N ALA A 141 -31.11 -23.34 83.67
CA ALA A 141 -30.79 -24.15 82.50
C ALA A 141 -31.55 -23.70 81.24
N ASP A 142 -32.84 -23.38 81.36
CA ASP A 142 -33.64 -22.87 80.24
C ASP A 142 -33.17 -21.47 79.79
N ALA A 143 -32.85 -20.58 80.74
CA ALA A 143 -32.30 -19.25 80.43
C ALA A 143 -30.95 -19.34 79.73
N GLU A 144 -30.04 -20.20 80.20
CA GLU A 144 -28.74 -20.43 79.58
C GLU A 144 -28.87 -20.98 78.15
N ARG A 145 -29.84 -21.88 77.92
CA ARG A 145 -30.13 -22.39 76.57
C ARG A 145 -30.61 -21.30 75.62
N VAL A 146 -31.57 -20.49 76.06
CA VAL A 146 -32.11 -19.39 75.24
C VAL A 146 -31.03 -18.34 74.96
N ASP A 147 -30.19 -18.03 75.95
CA ASP A 147 -29.07 -17.12 75.79
C ASP A 147 -28.04 -17.65 74.79
N GLU A 148 -27.71 -18.94 74.85
CA GLU A 148 -26.79 -19.59 73.93
C GLU A 148 -27.34 -19.65 72.49
N GLU A 149 -28.63 -19.97 72.33
CA GLU A 149 -29.31 -19.92 71.02
C GLU A 149 -29.30 -18.50 70.46
N THR A 150 -29.66 -17.50 71.27
CA THR A 150 -29.64 -16.08 70.89
C THR A 150 -28.22 -15.63 70.52
N ARG A 151 -27.19 -16.04 71.26
CA ARG A 151 -25.78 -15.73 70.94
C ARG A 151 -25.35 -16.33 69.62
N ARG A 152 -25.78 -17.57 69.30
CA ARG A 152 -25.49 -18.22 68.02
C ARG A 152 -26.17 -17.50 66.87
N GLU A 153 -27.44 -17.15 67.00
CA GLU A 153 -28.16 -16.38 65.98
C GLU A 153 -27.53 -15.00 65.77
N LEU A 154 -27.18 -14.29 66.85
CA LEU A 154 -26.48 -13.01 66.76
C LEU A 154 -25.11 -13.14 66.09
N ALA A 155 -24.37 -14.22 66.35
CA ALA A 155 -23.09 -14.48 65.71
C ALA A 155 -23.26 -14.73 64.19
N GLN A 156 -24.25 -15.55 63.81
CA GLN A 156 -24.59 -15.82 62.41
C GLN A 156 -25.00 -14.54 61.67
N LEU A 157 -25.92 -13.76 62.24
CA LEU A 157 -26.38 -12.50 61.64
C LEU A 157 -25.26 -11.47 61.51
N ARG A 158 -24.35 -11.40 62.50
CA ARG A 158 -23.15 -10.54 62.40
C ARG A 158 -22.22 -10.99 61.28
N GLU A 159 -22.01 -12.30 61.13
CA GLU A 159 -21.18 -12.84 60.06
C GLU A 159 -21.80 -12.59 58.68
N GLU A 160 -23.10 -12.81 58.53
CA GLU A 160 -23.84 -12.49 57.29
C GLU A 160 -23.77 -10.99 56.96
N LEU A 161 -23.94 -10.13 57.95
CA LEU A 161 -23.83 -8.69 57.77
C LEU A 161 -22.42 -8.26 57.33
N GLU A 162 -21.37 -8.82 57.93
CA GLU A 162 -19.99 -8.53 57.53
C GLU A 162 -19.68 -9.09 56.13
N ARG A 163 -20.18 -10.27 55.77
CA ARG A 163 -20.06 -10.80 54.40
C ARG A 163 -20.78 -9.90 53.38
N ALA A 164 -21.99 -9.45 53.67
CA ALA A 164 -22.76 -8.56 52.80
C ALA A 164 -22.09 -7.18 52.65
N ARG A 165 -21.53 -6.64 53.74
CA ARG A 165 -20.75 -5.39 53.73
C ARG A 165 -19.47 -5.55 52.93
N ALA A 166 -18.74 -6.64 53.12
CA ALA A 166 -17.52 -6.95 52.36
C ALA A 166 -17.83 -7.07 50.86
N HIS A 167 -18.89 -7.80 50.49
CA HIS A 167 -19.31 -7.94 49.11
C HIS A 167 -19.69 -6.59 48.47
N THR A 168 -20.48 -5.78 49.18
CA THR A 168 -20.84 -4.43 48.71
C THR A 168 -19.59 -3.55 48.54
N ARG A 169 -18.64 -3.61 49.48
CA ARG A 169 -17.37 -2.87 49.37
C ARG A 169 -16.59 -3.32 48.12
N THR A 170 -16.42 -4.62 47.91
CA THR A 170 -15.68 -5.12 46.73
C THR A 170 -16.36 -4.75 45.41
N GLU A 171 -17.69 -4.83 45.34
CA GLU A 171 -18.44 -4.43 44.14
C GLU A 171 -18.35 -2.92 43.89
N THR A 172 -18.44 -2.09 44.94
CA THR A 172 -18.28 -0.64 44.78
C THR A 172 -16.86 -0.24 44.36
N GLU A 173 -15.82 -0.91 44.86
CA GLU A 173 -14.44 -0.71 44.42
C GLU A 173 -14.24 -1.12 42.95
N ARG A 174 -14.80 -2.28 42.56
CA ARG A 174 -14.79 -2.74 41.18
C ARG A 174 -15.48 -1.75 40.23
N LEU A 175 -16.71 -1.32 40.56
CA LEU A 175 -17.47 -0.37 39.74
C LEU A 175 -16.77 0.99 39.65
N ARG A 176 -16.10 1.44 40.72
CA ARG A 176 -15.26 2.66 40.67
C ARG A 176 -14.08 2.50 39.73
N ALA A 177 -13.38 1.36 39.79
CA ALA A 177 -12.25 1.09 38.90
C ALA A 177 -12.69 1.01 37.42
N GLU A 178 -13.82 0.35 37.13
CA GLU A 178 -14.42 0.28 35.79
C GLU A 178 -14.84 1.69 35.29
N LEU A 179 -15.43 2.52 36.16
CA LEU A 179 -15.79 3.90 35.82
C LEU A 179 -14.57 4.76 35.50
N ASP A 180 -13.51 4.66 36.30
CA ASP A 180 -12.27 5.42 36.07
C ASP A 180 -11.53 4.94 34.81
N ALA A 181 -11.56 3.64 34.51
CA ALA A 181 -11.04 3.10 33.26
C ALA A 181 -11.81 3.64 32.05
N ALA A 182 -13.15 3.58 32.09
CA ALA A 182 -14.01 4.10 31.03
C ALA A 182 -13.83 5.63 30.83
N ARG A 183 -13.66 6.40 31.92
CA ARG A 183 -13.35 7.83 31.84
C ARG A 183 -12.01 8.10 31.15
N LYS A 184 -10.95 7.38 31.55
CA LYS A 184 -9.63 7.50 30.91
C LYS A 184 -9.67 7.13 29.42
N GLU A 185 -10.42 6.08 29.07
CA GLU A 185 -10.63 5.68 27.68
C GLU A 185 -11.36 6.78 26.90
N SER A 186 -12.48 7.30 27.42
CA SER A 186 -13.24 8.41 26.82
C SER A 186 -12.37 9.65 26.59
N GLU A 187 -11.56 10.05 27.57
CA GLU A 187 -10.62 11.16 27.41
C GLU A 187 -9.56 10.87 26.33
N SER A 188 -9.05 9.63 26.28
CA SER A 188 -8.08 9.23 25.27
C SER A 188 -8.68 9.28 23.87
N LEU A 189 -9.93 8.84 23.71
CA LEU A 189 -10.67 8.89 22.46
C LEU A 189 -10.97 10.34 22.06
N HIS A 190 -11.35 11.20 23.01
CA HIS A 190 -11.52 12.64 22.74
C HIS A 190 -10.21 13.33 22.33
N ARG A 191 -9.06 12.96 22.92
CA ARG A 191 -7.75 13.46 22.48
C ARG A 191 -7.42 12.99 21.06
N LYS A 192 -7.62 11.70 20.76
CA LYS A 192 -7.43 11.13 19.42
C LYS A 192 -8.33 11.78 18.38
N LEU A 193 -9.61 11.97 18.69
CA LEU A 193 -10.58 12.64 17.82
C LEU A 193 -10.17 14.08 17.52
N ARG A 194 -9.77 14.85 18.55
CA ARG A 194 -9.26 16.22 18.36
C ARG A 194 -8.00 16.26 17.49
N SER A 195 -7.07 15.33 17.69
CA SER A 195 -5.87 15.22 16.86
C SER A 195 -6.22 14.91 15.40
N ALA A 196 -7.09 13.93 15.17
CA ALA A 196 -7.55 13.55 13.83
C ALA A 196 -8.27 14.71 13.12
N LEU A 197 -9.17 15.43 13.82
CA LEU A 197 -9.83 16.62 13.26
C LEU A 197 -8.84 17.74 12.94
N SER A 198 -7.81 17.94 13.78
CA SER A 198 -6.74 18.89 13.50
C SER A 198 -5.90 18.50 12.28
N GLU A 199 -5.59 17.21 12.12
CA GLU A 199 -4.90 16.67 10.95
C GLU A 199 -5.72 16.82 9.68
N VAL A 200 -7.01 16.50 9.71
CA VAL A 200 -7.92 16.71 8.58
C VAL A 200 -7.97 18.19 8.20
N LYS A 201 -8.13 19.09 9.17
CA LYS A 201 -8.14 20.54 8.91
C LYS A 201 -6.82 21.04 8.33
N ARG A 202 -5.67 20.53 8.81
CA ARG A 202 -4.35 20.83 8.25
C ARG A 202 -4.19 20.29 6.83
N GLY A 203 -4.67 19.07 6.59
CA GLY A 203 -4.69 18.43 5.27
C GLY A 203 -5.54 19.21 4.26
N GLU A 204 -6.76 19.61 4.63
CA GLU A 204 -7.61 20.48 3.81
C GLU A 204 -6.95 21.82 3.49
N ALA A 205 -6.30 22.45 4.47
CA ALA A 205 -5.58 23.70 4.25
C ALA A 205 -4.35 23.53 3.34
N ALA A 206 -3.66 22.38 3.41
CA ALA A 206 -2.57 22.05 2.50
C ALA A 206 -3.10 21.80 1.07
N LEU A 207 -4.22 21.07 0.92
CA LEU A 207 -4.85 20.82 -0.36
C LEU A 207 -5.35 22.13 -1.02
N ARG A 208 -6.00 23.02 -0.25
CA ARG A 208 -6.42 24.34 -0.75
C ARG A 208 -5.24 25.18 -1.24
N ARG A 209 -4.11 25.16 -0.53
CA ARG A 209 -2.88 25.85 -0.96
C ARG A 209 -2.31 25.24 -2.24
N SER A 210 -2.15 23.93 -2.29
CA SER A 210 -1.66 23.24 -3.49
C SER A 210 -2.56 23.45 -4.70
N ALA A 211 -3.90 23.52 -4.51
CA ALA A 211 -4.83 23.84 -5.58
C ALA A 211 -4.64 25.28 -6.07
N ALA A 212 -4.52 26.24 -5.16
CA ALA A 212 -4.24 27.64 -5.52
C ALA A 212 -2.90 27.81 -6.23
N ASP A 213 -1.85 27.12 -5.80
CA ASP A 213 -0.53 27.13 -6.45
C ASP A 213 -0.60 26.53 -7.86
N ALA A 214 -1.34 25.42 -8.03
CA ALA A 214 -1.55 24.80 -9.34
C ALA A 214 -2.35 25.70 -10.28
N ASP A 215 -3.38 26.38 -9.78
CA ASP A 215 -4.16 27.33 -10.58
C ASP A 215 -3.33 28.57 -10.95
N ALA A 216 -2.46 29.06 -10.06
CA ALA A 216 -1.52 30.12 -10.36
C ALA A 216 -0.51 29.72 -11.45
N GLN A 217 0.07 28.51 -11.37
CA GLN A 217 0.96 27.98 -12.40
C GLN A 217 0.25 27.81 -13.75
N ARG A 218 -1.00 27.35 -13.75
CA ARG A 218 -1.80 27.26 -14.99
C ARG A 218 -2.08 28.62 -15.59
N ALA A 219 -2.41 29.62 -14.77
CA ALA A 219 -2.63 30.98 -15.23
C ALA A 219 -1.34 31.60 -15.82
N GLU A 220 -0.19 31.39 -15.17
CA GLU A 220 1.11 31.83 -15.67
C GLU A 220 1.46 31.14 -16.99
N ALA A 221 1.32 29.81 -17.08
CA ALA A 221 1.56 29.07 -18.31
C ALA A 221 0.64 29.52 -19.45
N ALA A 222 -0.64 29.78 -19.16
CA ALA A 222 -1.59 30.32 -20.15
C ALA A 222 -1.18 31.73 -20.63
N ALA A 223 -0.70 32.59 -19.73
CA ALA A 223 -0.20 33.92 -20.08
C ALA A 223 1.07 33.84 -20.94
N GLN A 224 2.02 32.96 -20.60
CA GLN A 224 3.23 32.71 -21.39
C GLN A 224 2.90 32.17 -22.79
N LEU A 225 1.97 31.21 -22.89
CA LEU A 225 1.51 30.70 -24.18
C LEU A 225 0.86 31.80 -25.02
N SER A 226 -0.02 32.61 -24.43
CA SER A 226 -0.66 33.73 -25.12
C SER A 226 0.36 34.77 -25.61
N ALA A 227 1.36 35.09 -24.79
CA ALA A 227 2.46 35.98 -25.17
C ALA A 227 3.25 35.41 -26.35
N ALA A 228 3.68 34.14 -26.27
CA ALA A 228 4.42 33.46 -27.33
C ALA A 228 3.61 33.33 -28.63
N GLU A 229 2.30 33.07 -28.56
CA GLU A 229 1.42 33.08 -29.73
C GLU A 229 1.35 34.47 -30.36
N SER A 230 1.25 35.54 -29.54
CA SER A 230 1.21 36.91 -30.04
C SER A 230 2.53 37.32 -30.72
N GLU A 231 3.68 36.90 -30.17
CA GLU A 231 4.99 37.11 -30.77
C GLU A 231 5.15 36.32 -32.06
N SER A 232 4.72 35.05 -32.08
CA SER A 232 4.71 34.21 -33.29
C SER A 232 3.87 34.86 -34.39
N ARG A 233 2.68 35.39 -34.08
CA ARG A 233 1.85 36.13 -35.04
C ARG A 233 2.55 37.39 -35.56
N ARG A 234 3.20 38.17 -34.68
CA ARG A 234 3.97 39.37 -35.07
C ARG A 234 5.17 39.03 -35.96
N LEU A 235 5.92 37.98 -35.64
CA LEU A 235 7.07 37.53 -36.42
C LEU A 235 6.64 37.01 -37.78
N LYS A 236 5.55 36.23 -37.86
CA LYS A 236 4.97 35.79 -39.13
C LYS A 236 4.54 36.97 -39.99
N HIS A 237 3.92 38.00 -39.39
CA HIS A 237 3.56 39.21 -40.11
C HIS A 237 4.78 39.95 -40.67
N ARG A 238 5.81 40.19 -39.83
CA ARG A 238 7.07 40.82 -40.26
C ARG A 238 7.80 40.02 -41.34
N LEU A 239 7.79 38.69 -41.25
CA LEU A 239 8.36 37.82 -42.28
C LEU A 239 7.63 38.01 -43.60
N GLY A 240 6.30 38.01 -43.59
CA GLY A 240 5.49 38.29 -44.79
C GLY A 240 5.76 39.67 -45.39
N GLU A 241 5.91 40.71 -44.57
CA GLU A 241 6.30 42.05 -45.04
C GLU A 241 7.70 42.07 -45.67
N ALA A 242 8.68 41.40 -45.05
CA ALA A 242 10.03 41.32 -45.57
C ALA A 242 10.12 40.50 -46.88
N GLU A 243 9.37 39.41 -46.97
CA GLU A 243 9.23 38.60 -48.19
C GLU A 243 8.59 39.42 -49.32
N ALA A 244 7.51 40.15 -49.05
CA ALA A 244 6.88 41.04 -50.01
C ALA A 244 7.82 42.16 -50.48
N ALA A 245 8.61 42.75 -49.57
CA ALA A 245 9.62 43.76 -49.91
C ALA A 245 10.75 43.17 -50.77
N LEU A 246 11.21 41.96 -50.47
CA LEU A 246 12.22 41.25 -51.27
C LEU A 246 11.69 40.93 -52.67
N GLU A 247 10.45 40.47 -52.80
CA GLU A 247 9.81 40.25 -54.09
C GLU A 247 9.68 41.55 -54.89
N ALA A 248 9.25 42.64 -54.27
CA ALA A 248 9.17 43.95 -54.91
C ALA A 248 10.55 44.42 -55.39
N SER A 249 11.60 44.27 -54.57
CA SER A 249 12.98 44.56 -54.97
C SER A 249 13.46 43.69 -56.13
N ARG A 250 13.15 42.38 -56.12
CA ARG A 250 13.46 41.47 -57.24
C ARG A 250 12.73 41.86 -58.52
N ARG A 251 11.46 42.27 -58.45
CA ARG A 251 10.70 42.75 -59.61
C ARG A 251 11.31 44.04 -60.16
N ALA A 252 11.60 45.02 -59.31
CA ALA A 252 12.28 46.26 -59.71
C ALA A 252 13.67 45.98 -60.34
N ALA A 253 14.44 45.04 -59.81
CA ALA A 253 15.73 44.65 -60.38
C ALA A 253 15.61 43.91 -61.73
N ARG A 254 14.56 43.10 -61.93
CA ARG A 254 14.26 42.46 -63.23
C ARG A 254 13.81 43.50 -64.25
N GLU A 255 12.96 44.45 -63.87
CA GLU A 255 12.56 45.57 -64.72
C GLU A 255 13.78 46.43 -65.09
N GLY A 256 14.63 46.80 -64.13
CA GLY A 256 15.89 47.51 -64.37
C GLY A 256 16.82 46.77 -65.33
N ARG A 257 17.06 45.46 -65.10
CA ARG A 257 17.84 44.63 -66.02
C ARG A 257 17.19 44.49 -67.39
N SER A 258 15.86 44.44 -67.49
CA SER A 258 15.20 44.38 -68.80
C SER A 258 15.38 45.65 -69.61
N VAL A 259 15.46 46.81 -68.95
CA VAL A 259 15.79 48.09 -69.59
C VAL A 259 17.26 48.13 -70.01
N GLU A 260 18.18 47.64 -69.16
CA GLU A 260 19.59 47.50 -69.51
C GLU A 260 19.82 46.49 -70.63
N ASP A 261 19.13 45.35 -70.64
CA ASP A 261 19.16 44.33 -71.69
C ASP A 261 18.59 44.86 -73.00
N MET A 262 17.51 45.67 -72.96
CA MET A 262 17.00 46.36 -74.15
C MET A 262 18.04 47.34 -74.72
N ARG A 263 18.73 48.09 -73.86
CA ARG A 263 19.82 48.99 -74.27
C ARG A 263 21.04 48.23 -74.80
N LEU A 264 21.42 47.13 -74.16
CA LEU A 264 22.51 46.25 -74.59
C LEU A 264 22.19 45.64 -75.95
N ARG A 265 20.96 45.16 -76.16
CA ARG A 265 20.49 44.62 -77.44
C ARG A 265 20.53 45.66 -78.54
N LEU A 266 20.07 46.89 -78.30
CA LEU A 266 20.17 47.99 -79.26
C LEU A 266 21.64 48.30 -79.62
N LEU A 267 22.54 48.36 -78.65
CA LEU A 267 23.97 48.57 -78.90
C LEU A 267 24.60 47.38 -79.65
N LEU A 268 24.26 46.15 -79.30
CA LEU A 268 24.72 44.94 -79.99
C LEU A 268 24.21 44.88 -81.43
N ASP A 269 22.95 45.22 -81.68
CA ASP A 269 22.38 45.31 -83.02
C ASP A 269 23.13 46.37 -83.84
N THR A 270 23.44 47.54 -83.27
CA THR A 270 24.26 48.55 -83.98
C THR A 270 25.69 48.07 -84.29
N VAL A 271 26.31 47.28 -83.41
CA VAL A 271 27.65 46.71 -83.64
C VAL A 271 27.59 45.55 -84.63
N LEU A 272 26.54 44.71 -84.59
CA LEU A 272 26.31 43.64 -85.56
C LEU A 272 25.99 44.20 -86.95
N ASP A 273 25.25 45.29 -87.04
CA ASP A 273 25.00 46.02 -88.29
C ASP A 273 26.29 46.65 -88.83
N ALA A 274 27.11 47.25 -87.95
CA ALA A 274 28.43 47.75 -88.32
C ALA A 274 29.39 46.62 -88.76
N ALA A 275 29.39 45.47 -88.06
CA ALA A 275 30.20 44.31 -88.37
C ALA A 275 29.72 43.57 -89.63
N SER A 276 28.41 43.54 -89.89
CA SER A 276 27.82 43.01 -91.12
C SER A 276 28.07 43.94 -92.30
N GLY A 277 28.01 45.25 -92.10
CA GLY A 277 28.45 46.27 -93.06
C GLY A 277 29.93 46.10 -93.42
N LEU A 278 30.78 45.92 -92.42
CA LEU A 278 32.21 45.66 -92.60
C LEU A 278 32.48 44.29 -93.26
N ARG A 279 31.73 43.24 -92.91
CA ARG A 279 31.80 41.91 -93.54
C ARG A 279 31.33 41.93 -94.99
N ARG A 280 30.39 42.80 -95.35
CA ARG A 280 29.89 43.01 -96.72
C ARG A 280 30.86 43.86 -97.56
N GLU A 281 31.56 44.82 -96.96
CA GLU A 281 32.69 45.55 -97.57
C GLU A 281 33.94 44.66 -97.73
N LEU A 282 34.15 43.66 -96.85
CA LEU A 282 35.34 42.78 -96.83
C LEU A 282 35.14 41.37 -97.45
N ALA A 283 33.94 40.99 -97.90
CA ALA A 283 33.63 39.76 -98.65
C ALA A 283 34.11 38.39 -98.04
N LEU A 284 33.88 38.12 -96.76
CA LEU A 284 34.33 36.85 -96.10
C LEU A 284 33.21 35.77 -95.92
N PRO A 285 33.40 34.51 -96.42
CA PRO A 285 32.49 33.36 -96.20
C PRO A 285 32.73 32.60 -94.87
N PRO A 286 31.70 31.90 -94.29
CA PRO A 286 31.79 31.23 -92.98
C PRO A 286 32.51 29.86 -92.99
N VAL A 287 33.24 29.56 -91.91
CA VAL A 287 34.08 28.37 -91.71
C VAL A 287 33.24 27.13 -91.32
N THR A 288 33.44 25.99 -91.99
CA THR A 288 32.66 24.75 -91.84
C THR A 288 33.41 23.58 -91.19
N THR A 289 34.62 23.81 -90.67
CA THR A 289 35.49 22.75 -90.10
C THR A 289 35.82 23.03 -88.63
N ARG A 290 35.67 22.01 -87.76
CA ARG A 290 35.98 22.12 -86.32
C ARG A 290 37.38 21.53 -86.04
N PRO A 291 38.18 22.11 -85.12
CA PRO A 291 39.57 21.70 -84.90
C PRO A 291 39.80 20.24 -84.47
N ALA A 292 38.87 19.63 -83.72
CA ALA A 292 38.97 18.24 -83.30
C ALA A 292 38.83 17.22 -84.45
N ASP A 293 38.35 17.66 -85.62
CA ASP A 293 38.21 16.82 -86.82
C ASP A 293 39.54 16.67 -87.59
N SER A 294 40.64 17.26 -87.08
CA SER A 294 41.99 17.24 -87.69
C SER A 294 42.94 16.18 -87.12
N VAL A 295 42.51 15.39 -86.12
CA VAL A 295 43.30 14.31 -85.51
C VAL A 295 42.92 12.98 -86.14
N ASP A 296 43.90 12.30 -86.73
CA ASP A 296 43.72 11.17 -87.64
C ASP A 296 43.35 9.84 -86.93
N ALA A 297 42.05 9.60 -86.69
CA ALA A 297 41.45 8.39 -86.13
C ALA A 297 40.09 8.04 -86.80
N VAL A 298 39.63 6.78 -86.69
CA VAL A 298 38.46 6.24 -87.44
C VAL A 298 37.14 6.55 -86.72
N GLU A 299 36.17 7.22 -87.39
CA GLU A 299 34.87 7.64 -86.82
C GLU A 299 33.66 7.51 -87.78
N PRO A 300 32.43 7.23 -87.26
CA PRO A 300 31.13 7.55 -87.91
C PRO A 300 30.37 8.77 -87.27
N GLY A 301 29.63 9.57 -88.07
CA GLY A 301 29.28 11.02 -87.85
C GLY A 301 28.06 11.49 -86.97
N ARG A 302 27.93 12.84 -86.84
CA ARG A 302 27.41 13.71 -85.70
C ARG A 302 26.22 14.68 -86.01
N MET A 303 25.63 15.39 -84.99
CA MET A 303 25.15 16.84 -84.96
C MET A 303 24.70 17.40 -83.53
N SER A 304 24.58 18.75 -83.32
CA SER A 304 24.76 19.59 -82.07
C SER A 304 23.74 20.78 -81.87
N PRO A 305 23.87 21.85 -80.98
CA PRO A 305 24.07 22.05 -79.50
C PRO A 305 23.31 23.28 -78.84
N LYS A 306 23.62 23.64 -77.55
CA LYS A 306 23.71 24.99 -76.85
C LYS A 306 23.03 25.02 -75.45
N ASP A 307 23.45 25.71 -74.36
CA ASP A 307 24.66 26.47 -73.92
C ASP A 307 24.55 26.84 -72.39
N ILE A 308 25.71 27.17 -71.74
CA ILE A 308 26.02 27.95 -70.48
C ILE A 308 25.83 27.27 -69.09
N ALA A 309 26.83 26.91 -68.24
CA ALA A 309 28.02 27.53 -67.58
C ALA A 309 27.79 28.04 -66.13
N ALA A 310 28.51 27.50 -65.11
CA ALA A 310 29.31 28.21 -64.08
C ALA A 310 29.72 27.38 -62.82
N ARG A 311 31.03 27.42 -62.52
CA ARG A 311 31.73 27.58 -61.21
C ARG A 311 31.59 26.56 -60.04
N ALA A 312 32.65 25.74 -59.92
CA ALA A 312 33.60 25.56 -58.79
C ALA A 312 33.13 25.16 -57.37
N LEU A 313 33.26 23.86 -57.05
CA LEU A 313 33.39 23.28 -55.69
C LEU A 313 34.36 22.06 -55.67
N SER A 314 35.25 22.01 -54.68
CA SER A 314 36.10 20.93 -54.12
C SER A 314 36.37 19.60 -54.88
N GLU A 315 37.66 19.25 -55.03
CA GLU A 315 38.26 18.15 -55.81
C GLU A 315 37.96 16.68 -55.38
N THR A 316 37.02 16.41 -54.47
CA THR A 316 36.76 15.02 -54.02
C THR A 316 35.28 14.62 -53.94
N ASP A 317 34.38 15.48 -54.41
CA ASP A 317 32.93 15.24 -54.43
C ASP A 317 32.48 14.67 -55.80
N PRO A 318 31.75 13.54 -55.88
CA PRO A 318 31.12 13.08 -57.11
C PRO A 318 30.25 14.14 -57.82
N ALA A 319 29.71 15.12 -57.09
CA ALA A 319 28.96 16.24 -57.66
C ALA A 319 29.81 17.14 -58.57
N LEU A 320 31.14 17.17 -58.39
CA LEU A 320 32.05 17.92 -59.26
C LEU A 320 32.03 17.39 -60.69
N LEU A 321 32.02 16.06 -60.87
CA LEU A 321 31.96 15.48 -62.21
C LEU A 321 30.63 15.82 -62.89
N ASP A 322 29.52 15.80 -62.16
CA ASP A 322 28.21 16.22 -62.68
C ASP A 322 28.21 17.70 -63.10
N GLN A 323 28.79 18.58 -62.29
CA GLN A 323 28.91 20.00 -62.64
C GLN A 323 29.78 20.24 -63.87
N LEU A 324 30.90 19.52 -64.00
CA LEU A 324 31.79 19.64 -65.15
C LEU A 324 31.13 19.12 -66.43
N LEU A 325 30.39 18.02 -66.35
CA LEU A 325 29.66 17.46 -67.49
C LEU A 325 28.40 18.27 -67.85
N ALA A 326 27.85 19.05 -66.92
CA ALA A 326 26.76 19.99 -67.19
C ALA A 326 27.23 21.26 -67.93
N LEU A 327 28.54 21.47 -68.10
CA LEU A 327 29.04 22.60 -68.88
C LEU A 327 28.70 22.42 -70.37
N PRO A 328 28.37 23.51 -71.07
CA PRO A 328 28.02 23.42 -72.48
C PRO A 328 29.19 22.92 -73.31
N GLN A 329 28.90 22.00 -74.24
CA GLN A 329 29.89 21.44 -75.16
C GLN A 329 31.07 20.76 -74.45
N ALA A 330 30.88 20.34 -73.19
CA ALA A 330 31.90 19.61 -72.44
C ALA A 330 32.32 18.34 -73.18
N HIS A 331 33.62 18.08 -73.19
CA HIS A 331 34.20 16.88 -73.79
C HIS A 331 34.84 16.04 -72.70
N LEU A 332 34.26 14.86 -72.47
CA LEU A 332 34.77 13.85 -71.56
C LEU A 332 35.65 12.86 -72.34
N ILE A 333 36.94 12.85 -72.05
CA ILE A 333 37.88 11.85 -72.57
C ILE A 333 38.15 10.84 -71.46
N VAL A 334 37.91 9.56 -71.74
CA VAL A 334 38.02 8.47 -70.77
C VAL A 334 39.13 7.52 -71.16
N ASP A 335 40.05 7.29 -70.23
CA ASP A 335 41.05 6.24 -70.33
C ASP A 335 40.43 4.88 -69.97
N GLY A 336 40.14 4.10 -70.99
CA GLY A 336 39.33 2.90 -70.88
C GLY A 336 39.91 1.87 -69.92
N TYR A 337 41.17 1.49 -70.10
CA TYR A 337 41.78 0.44 -69.27
C TYR A 337 42.14 0.92 -67.87
N ASN A 338 42.52 2.19 -67.68
CA ASN A 338 42.74 2.71 -66.33
C ASN A 338 41.45 2.71 -65.51
N VAL A 339 40.31 3.07 -66.12
CA VAL A 339 39.01 3.00 -65.45
C VAL A 339 38.59 1.56 -65.20
N THR A 340 38.74 0.65 -66.17
CA THR A 340 38.28 -0.74 -66.00
C THR A 340 39.12 -1.53 -65.02
N LYS A 341 40.46 -1.38 -65.04
CA LYS A 341 41.39 -2.02 -64.07
C LYS A 341 41.13 -1.51 -62.65
N THR A 342 40.72 -0.24 -62.49
CA THR A 342 40.34 0.32 -61.18
C THR A 342 38.99 -0.23 -60.68
N GLY A 343 38.00 -0.41 -61.54
CA GLY A 343 36.62 -0.72 -61.13
C GLY A 343 36.26 -2.20 -61.06
N TYR A 344 36.80 -3.02 -61.95
CA TYR A 344 36.43 -4.44 -62.06
C TYR A 344 37.59 -5.28 -62.63
N PRO A 345 38.74 -5.33 -61.92
CA PRO A 345 39.97 -5.98 -62.39
C PRO A 345 39.82 -7.49 -62.61
N GLN A 346 38.86 -8.12 -61.92
CA GLN A 346 38.64 -9.56 -61.94
C GLN A 346 37.90 -10.05 -63.21
N MET A 347 37.42 -9.15 -64.07
CA MET A 347 36.67 -9.50 -65.29
C MET A 347 37.60 -9.65 -66.51
N PRO A 348 37.27 -10.49 -67.50
CA PRO A 348 37.97 -10.52 -68.79
C PRO A 348 37.90 -9.18 -69.53
N LEU A 349 38.98 -8.76 -70.21
CA LEU A 349 39.12 -7.44 -70.87
C LEU A 349 37.96 -7.08 -71.81
N GLU A 350 37.38 -8.05 -72.52
CA GLU A 350 36.20 -7.82 -73.35
C GLU A 350 34.95 -7.43 -72.54
N LYS A 351 34.69 -8.17 -71.44
CA LYS A 351 33.58 -7.87 -70.52
C LYS A 351 33.81 -6.55 -69.79
N GLN A 352 35.07 -6.22 -69.49
CA GLN A 352 35.45 -4.92 -68.93
C GLN A 352 35.03 -3.77 -69.86
N ARG A 353 35.41 -3.84 -71.14
CA ARG A 353 35.09 -2.81 -72.14
C ARG A 353 33.59 -2.62 -72.33
N LEU A 354 32.84 -3.70 -72.49
CA LEU A 354 31.39 -3.65 -72.65
C LEU A 354 30.69 -3.00 -71.44
N ARG A 355 31.15 -3.34 -70.22
CA ARG A 355 30.61 -2.76 -68.99
C ARG A 355 30.90 -1.26 -68.87
N LEU A 356 32.10 -0.82 -69.24
CA LEU A 356 32.46 0.60 -69.27
C LEU A 356 31.59 1.37 -70.26
N LEU A 357 31.55 0.89 -71.51
CA LEU A 357 30.87 1.54 -72.61
C LEU A 357 29.36 1.65 -72.36
N GLY A 358 28.73 0.62 -71.75
CA GLY A 358 27.34 0.68 -71.34
C GLY A 358 27.07 1.77 -70.28
N GLY A 359 27.96 1.90 -69.29
CA GLY A 359 27.87 2.98 -68.30
C GLY A 359 28.06 4.36 -68.93
N LEU A 360 29.05 4.51 -69.82
CA LEU A 360 29.34 5.78 -70.50
C LEU A 360 28.21 6.22 -71.43
N SER A 361 27.50 5.29 -72.08
CA SER A 361 26.35 5.61 -72.93
C SER A 361 25.21 6.25 -72.13
N MET A 362 24.90 5.68 -70.96
CA MET A 362 23.89 6.26 -70.06
C MET A 362 24.33 7.63 -69.53
N LEU A 363 25.62 7.79 -69.23
CA LEU A 363 26.17 9.07 -68.80
C LEU A 363 26.10 10.13 -69.90
N ALA A 364 26.43 9.78 -71.15
CA ALA A 364 26.33 10.67 -72.31
C ALA A 364 24.89 11.10 -72.57
N ALA A 365 23.93 10.17 -72.46
CA ALA A 365 22.50 10.48 -72.63
C ALA A 365 21.95 11.42 -71.55
N GLN A 366 22.42 11.31 -70.30
CA GLN A 366 21.98 12.16 -69.19
C GLN A 366 22.63 13.54 -69.18
N SER A 367 23.92 13.61 -69.51
CA SER A 367 24.69 14.86 -69.44
C SER A 367 24.69 15.66 -70.74
N GLY A 368 24.50 15.01 -71.88
CA GLY A 368 24.68 15.63 -73.20
C GLY A 368 26.13 15.99 -73.54
N ALA A 369 27.10 15.62 -72.68
CA ALA A 369 28.52 15.85 -72.93
C ALA A 369 29.01 14.97 -74.10
N GLU A 370 29.96 15.49 -74.88
CA GLU A 370 30.67 14.67 -75.86
C GLU A 370 31.54 13.67 -75.09
N VAL A 371 31.35 12.36 -75.28
CA VAL A 371 32.14 11.34 -74.59
C VAL A 371 33.02 10.62 -75.59
N THR A 372 34.33 10.59 -75.34
CA THR A 372 35.32 9.83 -76.12
C THR A 372 36.05 8.86 -75.19
N CYS A 373 35.88 7.55 -75.41
CA CYS A 373 36.57 6.51 -74.67
C CYS A 373 37.75 6.00 -75.49
N VAL A 374 38.96 6.04 -74.93
CA VAL A 374 40.19 5.60 -75.58
C VAL A 374 40.67 4.29 -74.96
N PHE A 375 40.90 3.28 -75.79
CA PHE A 375 41.51 2.02 -75.37
C PHE A 375 42.88 1.84 -76.02
N ASP A 376 43.80 1.18 -75.32
CA ASP A 376 45.09 0.80 -75.89
C ASP A 376 44.91 -0.28 -76.97
N GLY A 377 45.36 0.03 -78.19
CA GLY A 377 45.33 -0.86 -79.35
C GLY A 377 46.31 -2.02 -79.27
N ALA A 378 47.36 -1.94 -78.43
CA ALA A 378 48.36 -3.00 -78.29
C ALA A 378 47.80 -4.26 -77.61
N GLU A 379 46.73 -4.13 -76.81
CA GLU A 379 46.06 -5.24 -76.14
C GLU A 379 44.98 -5.93 -77.03
N LEU A 380 44.85 -5.57 -78.32
CA LEU A 380 43.92 -6.20 -79.26
C LEU A 380 44.57 -7.27 -80.14
N ALA A 381 44.12 -8.52 -80.00
CA ALA A 381 44.56 -9.64 -80.85
C ALA A 381 43.87 -9.70 -82.23
N ALA A 382 42.77 -8.97 -82.45
CA ALA A 382 42.03 -8.88 -83.70
C ALA A 382 41.22 -7.56 -83.80
N PRO A 383 40.84 -7.09 -85.00
CA PRO A 383 39.95 -5.93 -85.16
C PRO A 383 38.61 -6.20 -84.48
N VAL A 384 38.28 -5.42 -83.45
CA VAL A 384 37.05 -5.58 -82.70
C VAL A 384 35.93 -4.79 -83.38
N LEU A 385 34.96 -5.51 -83.95
CA LEU A 385 33.70 -4.96 -84.44
C LEU A 385 32.77 -4.67 -83.25
N LEU A 386 33.01 -3.57 -82.54
CA LEU A 386 32.06 -3.03 -81.55
C LEU A 386 31.16 -2.01 -82.25
N ALA A 387 29.84 -2.21 -82.16
CA ALA A 387 28.90 -1.12 -82.40
C ALA A 387 29.02 -0.14 -81.21
N PRO A 388 29.55 1.07 -81.38
CA PRO A 388 29.68 2.00 -80.26
C PRO A 388 28.28 2.36 -79.75
N PRO A 389 28.06 2.33 -78.42
CA PRO A 389 26.80 2.78 -77.85
C PRO A 389 26.47 4.22 -78.25
N ARG A 390 25.19 4.54 -78.36
CA ARG A 390 24.74 5.91 -78.71
C ARG A 390 25.36 6.93 -77.74
N GLY A 391 25.90 8.01 -78.31
CA GLY A 391 26.48 9.13 -77.55
C GLY A 391 27.93 8.96 -77.10
N VAL A 392 28.58 7.82 -77.38
CA VAL A 392 29.98 7.58 -77.00
C VAL A 392 30.82 7.30 -78.24
N ARG A 393 31.83 8.14 -78.47
CA ARG A 393 32.89 7.88 -79.45
C ARG A 393 33.92 6.93 -78.85
N VAL A 394 34.29 5.86 -79.55
CA VAL A 394 35.27 4.87 -79.08
C VAL A 394 36.47 4.91 -80.02
N LEU A 395 37.65 5.20 -79.47
CA LEU A 395 38.91 5.26 -80.20
C LEU A 395 39.85 4.19 -79.67
N PHE A 396 40.61 3.57 -80.57
CA PHE A 396 41.70 2.67 -80.24
C PHE A 396 43.01 3.33 -80.68
N SER A 397 44.04 3.28 -79.84
CA SER A 397 45.35 3.77 -80.24
C SER A 397 45.93 2.94 -81.39
N LYS A 398 46.65 3.59 -82.32
CA LYS A 398 47.33 2.90 -83.43
C LYS A 398 48.53 2.10 -82.87
N ALA A 399 48.95 1.05 -83.57
CA ALA A 399 50.16 0.32 -83.21
C ALA A 399 51.37 1.27 -83.09
N GLY A 400 52.04 1.27 -81.94
CA GLY A 400 53.18 2.15 -81.63
C GLY A 400 52.84 3.48 -80.94
N VAL A 401 51.57 3.79 -80.71
CA VAL A 401 51.12 4.95 -79.92
C VAL A 401 50.36 4.45 -78.69
N THR A 402 50.74 4.92 -77.50
CA THR A 402 50.02 4.56 -76.27
C THR A 402 48.69 5.30 -76.18
N ALA A 403 47.72 4.72 -75.47
CA ALA A 403 46.44 5.39 -75.19
C ALA A 403 46.67 6.75 -74.51
N ASP A 404 47.64 6.84 -73.61
CA ASP A 404 48.04 8.06 -72.90
C ASP A 404 48.43 9.19 -73.85
N GLU A 405 49.23 8.88 -74.88
CA GLU A 405 49.66 9.87 -75.86
C GLU A 405 48.49 10.30 -76.76
N LEU A 406 47.61 9.37 -77.15
CA LEU A 406 46.40 9.71 -77.90
C LEU A 406 45.46 10.61 -77.08
N ILE A 407 45.30 10.35 -75.78
CA ILE A 407 44.50 11.20 -74.87
C ILE A 407 45.10 12.61 -74.78
N ARG A 408 46.43 12.73 -74.67
CA ARG A 408 47.13 14.03 -74.67
C ARG A 408 46.95 14.77 -76.00
N GLN A 409 46.99 14.06 -77.14
CA GLN A 409 46.74 14.64 -78.45
C GLN A 409 45.31 15.16 -78.59
N LEU A 410 44.32 14.37 -78.17
CA LEU A 410 42.91 14.78 -78.16
C LEU A 410 42.72 16.03 -77.30
N ALA A 411 43.25 16.05 -76.09
CA ALA A 411 43.14 17.20 -75.20
C ALA A 411 43.80 18.47 -75.78
N ARG A 412 44.92 18.34 -76.52
CA ARG A 412 45.60 19.48 -77.18
C ARG A 412 44.93 19.95 -78.46
N ALA A 413 44.24 19.06 -79.16
CA ALA A 413 43.53 19.40 -80.39
C ALA A 413 42.25 20.19 -80.13
N GLU A 414 41.71 20.10 -78.92
CA GLU A 414 40.56 20.89 -78.51
C GLU A 414 40.91 22.39 -78.39
N PRO A 415 40.06 23.30 -78.89
CA PRO A 415 40.35 24.71 -78.89
C PRO A 415 40.38 25.29 -77.47
N PRO A 416 41.25 26.28 -77.19
CA PRO A 416 41.30 26.94 -75.90
C PRO A 416 39.94 27.58 -75.58
N GLY A 417 39.37 27.22 -74.42
CA GLY A 417 38.06 27.70 -73.96
C GLY A 417 36.94 26.65 -73.95
N ARG A 418 37.13 25.49 -74.58
CA ARG A 418 36.21 24.36 -74.47
C ARG A 418 36.46 23.57 -73.16
N PRO A 419 35.43 23.24 -72.36
CA PRO A 419 35.63 22.40 -71.18
C PRO A 419 35.99 20.96 -71.59
N VAL A 420 37.24 20.57 -71.36
CA VAL A 420 37.71 19.19 -71.56
C VAL A 420 37.95 18.55 -70.21
N VAL A 421 37.38 17.37 -69.98
CA VAL A 421 37.53 16.58 -68.75
C VAL A 421 38.20 15.27 -69.12
N VAL A 422 39.31 14.94 -68.47
CA VAL A 422 40.05 13.70 -68.74
C VAL A 422 39.98 12.81 -67.53
N VAL A 423 39.48 11.60 -67.70
CA VAL A 423 39.40 10.60 -66.63
C VAL A 423 40.52 9.58 -66.80
N SER A 424 41.50 9.62 -65.89
CA SER A 424 42.55 8.61 -65.77
C SER A 424 43.05 8.53 -64.32
N THR A 425 43.70 7.42 -63.98
CA THR A 425 44.45 7.25 -62.72
C THR A 425 45.95 7.53 -62.89
N ASP A 426 46.42 7.69 -64.12
CA ASP A 426 47.83 7.96 -64.40
C ASP A 426 48.17 9.44 -64.14
N ARG A 427 49.17 9.66 -63.29
CA ARG A 427 49.65 11.01 -62.94
C ARG A 427 50.31 11.71 -64.13
N GLU A 428 50.99 10.97 -65.01
CA GLU A 428 51.64 11.53 -66.18
C GLU A 428 50.62 12.04 -67.20
N VAL A 429 49.51 11.31 -67.38
CA VAL A 429 48.38 11.76 -68.20
C VAL A 429 47.72 12.98 -67.58
N ALA A 430 47.44 12.95 -66.27
CA ALA A 430 46.82 14.06 -65.55
C ALA A 430 47.62 15.37 -65.69
N ASP A 431 48.94 15.32 -65.52
CA ASP A 431 49.81 16.49 -65.67
C ASP A 431 49.90 16.94 -67.14
N GLY A 432 49.95 15.99 -68.07
CA GLY A 432 50.03 16.25 -69.51
C GLY A 432 48.79 16.96 -70.06
N VAL A 433 47.60 16.55 -69.61
CA VAL A 433 46.33 17.13 -70.05
C VAL A 433 45.99 18.42 -69.31
N ALA A 434 46.41 18.58 -68.05
CA ALA A 434 46.32 19.84 -67.33
C ALA A 434 47.12 20.96 -68.03
N LYS A 435 48.31 20.65 -68.55
CA LYS A 435 49.10 21.58 -69.38
C LYS A 435 48.40 21.97 -70.68
N ALA A 436 47.53 21.10 -71.20
CA ALA A 436 46.72 21.38 -72.39
C ALA A 436 45.41 22.13 -72.10
N GLY A 437 45.14 22.47 -70.82
CA GLY A 437 43.93 23.19 -70.41
C GLY A 437 42.73 22.28 -70.09
N ALA A 438 42.91 20.96 -70.09
CA ALA A 438 41.88 20.01 -69.67
C ALA A 438 41.88 19.80 -68.14
N ARG A 439 40.75 19.38 -67.58
CA ARG A 439 40.59 19.10 -66.16
C ARG A 439 40.78 17.59 -65.90
N PRO A 440 41.87 17.16 -65.24
CA PRO A 440 42.04 15.76 -64.87
C PRO A 440 41.08 15.38 -63.74
N VAL A 441 40.50 14.19 -63.83
CA VAL A 441 39.55 13.62 -62.87
C VAL A 441 39.93 12.17 -62.58
N ALA A 442 39.94 11.78 -61.31
CA ALA A 442 40.28 10.41 -60.92
C ALA A 442 39.22 9.40 -61.38
N SER A 443 39.65 8.23 -61.88
CA SER A 443 38.74 7.16 -62.35
C SER A 443 37.72 6.69 -61.30
N VAL A 444 38.06 6.78 -60.01
CA VAL A 444 37.15 6.42 -58.91
C VAL A 444 35.90 7.31 -58.89
N LEU A 445 36.00 8.59 -59.27
CA LEU A 445 34.84 9.49 -59.32
C LEU A 445 33.89 9.11 -60.45
N LEU A 446 34.43 8.76 -61.62
CA LEU A 446 33.64 8.23 -62.73
C LEU A 446 32.95 6.92 -62.35
N LEU A 447 33.66 5.98 -61.73
CA LEU A 447 33.10 4.69 -61.30
C LEU A 447 31.96 4.86 -60.29
N LYS A 448 32.13 5.72 -59.28
CA LYS A 448 31.06 6.08 -58.33
C LYS A 448 29.86 6.71 -59.02
N ARG A 449 30.08 7.51 -60.07
CA ARG A 449 29.00 8.12 -60.84
C ARG A 449 28.26 7.08 -61.68
N LEU A 450 28.99 6.17 -62.32
CA LEU A 450 28.41 5.09 -63.13
C LEU A 450 27.60 4.09 -62.30
N SER A 451 28.03 3.79 -61.06
CA SER A 451 27.29 2.88 -60.17
C SER A 451 25.93 3.45 -59.72
N ARG A 452 25.79 4.78 -59.62
CA ARG A 452 24.50 5.45 -59.31
C ARG A 452 23.50 5.43 -60.46
N VAL A 453 23.93 5.09 -61.67
CA VAL A 453 23.08 5.02 -62.87
C VAL A 453 22.64 3.60 -63.16
N GLN A 454 23.28 2.60 -62.53
CA GLN A 454 22.98 1.17 -62.71
C GLN A 454 22.02 0.60 -61.64
N GLY A 455 21.70 1.37 -60.60
CA GLY A 455 20.61 1.11 -59.66
C GLY A 455 19.56 2.18 -59.80
#